data_AF-A0A495J6J0-F1
#
_entry.id   AF-A0A495J6J0-F1
#
_cell.length_a   1.000
_cell.length_b   1.000
_cell.length_c   1.000
_cell.angle_alpha   90.00
_cell.angle_beta   90.00
_cell.angle_gamma   90.00
#
_symmetry.space_group_name_H-M   'P 1'
#
loop_
_entity.id
_entity.type
_entity.pdbx_description
1 polymer ?
#
loop_
_entity_poly.entity_id
_entity_poly.type
_entity_poly.pdbx_seq_one_letter_code
_entity_poly.pdbx_strand_id
1 'polypeptide(L)'
;MIEPFDIEIGETVYAVFPEEDEIYTIFKDGIEYVKIQKDTEGIWLKLDPETEMPTFGSDEEINNIGKAIILYQENGGGDEEDEDEEEFE
;
A
#
# COMPACT_ATOMS: atom_id res chain seq x y z
N MET A 1 -1.28 -1.07 -13.49
CA MET A 1 -1.87 -1.26 -12.12
C MET A 1 -0.75 -1.71 -11.20
N ILE A 2 -0.82 -1.45 -9.89
CA ILE A 2 0.24 -1.92 -8.97
C ILE A 2 -0.07 -3.35 -8.53
N GLU A 3 0.80 -4.30 -8.88
CA GLU A 3 0.71 -5.67 -8.37
C GLU A 3 0.96 -5.71 -6.85
N PRO A 4 0.41 -6.69 -6.11
CA PRO A 4 0.76 -6.89 -4.71
C PRO A 4 2.26 -7.10 -4.51
N PHE A 5 2.82 -6.49 -3.47
CA PHE A 5 4.26 -6.49 -3.22
C PHE A 5 4.57 -6.60 -1.73
N ASP A 6 5.79 -7.03 -1.42
CA ASP A 6 6.28 -7.09 -0.04
C ASP A 6 7.14 -5.87 0.30
N ILE A 7 7.00 -5.38 1.53
CA ILE A 7 7.88 -4.37 2.12
C ILE A 7 8.50 -4.89 3.40
N GLU A 8 9.75 -4.50 3.64
CA GLU A 8 10.50 -4.87 4.84
C GLU A 8 10.70 -3.64 5.73
N ILE A 9 10.27 -3.74 6.98
CA ILE A 9 10.46 -2.68 7.98
C ILE A 9 11.11 -3.30 9.21
N GLY A 10 12.42 -3.06 9.35
CA GLY A 10 13.22 -3.69 10.40
C GLY A 10 13.30 -5.20 10.18
N GLU A 11 12.73 -5.98 11.11
CA GLU A 11 12.69 -7.45 11.05
C GLU A 11 11.31 -7.99 10.63
N THR A 12 10.36 -7.11 10.32
CA THR A 12 9.00 -7.49 9.92
C THR A 12 8.80 -7.31 8.43
N VAL A 13 8.24 -8.33 7.78
CA VAL A 13 7.81 -8.31 6.39
C VAL A 13 6.30 -8.10 6.35
N TYR A 14 5.86 -7.14 5.54
CA TYR A 14 4.45 -6.88 5.29
C TYR A 14 4.15 -7.14 3.83
N ALA A 15 3.06 -7.84 3.55
CA ALA A 15 2.53 -7.92 2.21
C ALA A 15 1.50 -6.79 2.00
N VAL A 16 1.69 -6.02 0.93
CA VAL A 16 0.88 -4.86 0.58
C VAL A 16 0.05 -5.22 -0.64
N PHE A 17 -1.26 -5.07 -0.51
CA PHE A 17 -2.23 -5.27 -1.57
C PHE A 17 -2.84 -3.91 -1.92
N PRO A 18 -2.40 -3.28 -3.01
CA PRO A 18 -3.01 -2.07 -3.53
C PRO A 18 -4.46 -2.33 -3.93
N GLU A 19 -5.35 -1.44 -3.53
CA GLU A 19 -6.75 -1.38 -3.93
C GLU A 19 -7.01 -0.08 -4.72
N GLU A 20 -8.25 0.19 -5.05
CA GLU A 20 -8.66 1.45 -5.68
C GLU A 20 -8.56 2.63 -4.68
N ASP A 21 -8.61 3.86 -5.19
CA ASP A 21 -8.69 5.10 -4.38
C ASP A 21 -7.55 5.30 -3.34
N GLU A 22 -6.33 4.92 -3.71
CA GLU A 22 -5.13 4.97 -2.83
C GLU A 22 -5.32 4.22 -1.50
N ILE A 23 -6.14 3.17 -1.50
CA ILE A 23 -6.30 2.24 -0.38
C ILE A 23 -5.32 1.07 -0.54
N TYR A 24 -4.78 0.60 0.57
CA TYR A 24 -3.86 -0.53 0.64
C TYR A 24 -4.25 -1.43 1.80
N THR A 25 -4.49 -2.71 1.51
CA THR A 25 -4.63 -3.74 2.54
C THR A 25 -3.25 -4.29 2.90
N ILE A 26 -2.94 -4.29 4.19
CA ILE A 26 -1.65 -4.73 4.72
C ILE A 26 -1.84 -6.06 5.45
N PHE A 27 -1.00 -7.04 5.12
CA PHE A 27 -0.91 -8.31 5.83
C PHE A 27 0.41 -8.39 6.58
N LYS A 28 0.37 -8.97 7.78
CA LYS A 28 1.52 -9.22 8.64
C LYS A 28 1.49 -10.69 9.05
N ASP A 29 2.59 -11.41 8.80
CA ASP A 29 2.70 -12.85 9.09
C ASP A 29 1.55 -13.69 8.46
N GLY A 30 1.06 -13.27 7.29
CA GLY A 30 -0.03 -13.93 6.57
C GLY A 30 -1.44 -13.67 7.12
N ILE A 31 -1.59 -12.75 8.07
CA ILE A 31 -2.88 -12.33 8.64
C ILE A 31 -3.15 -10.89 8.22
N GLU A 32 -4.39 -10.59 7.82
CA GLU A 32 -4.82 -9.23 7.52
C GLU A 32 -4.62 -8.35 8.77
N TYR A 33 -3.77 -7.34 8.63
CA TYR A 33 -3.37 -6.50 9.75
C TYR A 33 -4.21 -5.23 9.80
N VAL A 34 -4.28 -4.50 8.69
CA VAL A 34 -4.92 -3.19 8.63
C VAL A 34 -5.15 -2.77 7.18
N LYS A 35 -6.19 -1.96 6.95
CA LYS A 35 -6.31 -1.16 5.72
C LYS A 35 -5.87 0.26 5.97
N ILE A 36 -5.10 0.83 5.04
CA ILE A 36 -4.63 2.21 5.11
C ILE A 36 -4.98 2.94 3.83
N GLN A 37 -5.23 4.24 3.94
CA GLN A 37 -5.46 5.12 2.82
C GLN A 37 -4.47 6.27 2.87
N LYS A 38 -3.94 6.64 1.71
CA LYS A 38 -3.17 7.87 1.55
C LYS A 38 -4.13 9.03 1.30
N ASP A 39 -4.12 10.01 2.19
CA ASP A 39 -4.91 11.23 2.04
C ASP A 39 -4.25 12.19 1.03
N THR A 40 -5.04 13.14 0.54
CA THR A 40 -4.60 14.26 -0.32
C THR A 40 -3.46 15.11 0.27
N GLU A 41 -3.32 15.14 1.59
CA GLU A 41 -2.22 15.85 2.27
C GLU A 41 -0.94 14.99 2.41
N GLY A 42 -0.92 13.79 1.84
CA GLY A 42 0.21 12.84 1.94
C GLY A 42 0.30 12.15 3.31
N ILE A 43 -0.77 12.17 4.09
CA ILE A 43 -0.88 11.53 5.39
C ILE A 43 -1.46 10.12 5.21
N TRP A 44 -0.92 9.15 5.94
CA TRP A 44 -1.44 7.78 5.95
C TRP A 44 -2.45 7.60 7.08
N LEU A 45 -3.67 7.26 6.71
CA LEU A 45 -4.79 7.07 7.63
C LEU A 45 -5.16 5.60 7.69
N LYS A 46 -5.40 5.08 8.89
CA LYS A 46 -5.94 3.73 9.07
C LYS A 46 -7.44 3.75 8.80
N LEU A 47 -7.96 2.78 8.07
CA LEU A 47 -9.40 2.59 7.90
C LEU A 47 -9.95 1.65 8.98
N ASP A 48 -11.15 1.97 9.47
CA ASP A 48 -11.89 1.12 10.37
C ASP A 48 -12.43 -0.12 9.62
N PRO A 49 -12.23 -1.34 10.12
CA PRO A 49 -12.59 -2.56 9.38
C PRO A 49 -14.10 -2.80 9.26
N GLU A 50 -14.92 -2.16 10.10
CA GLU A 50 -16.38 -2.32 10.04
C GLU A 50 -17.06 -1.25 9.19
N THR A 51 -16.52 -0.02 9.22
CA THR A 51 -17.13 1.15 8.61
C THR A 51 -16.38 1.68 7.40
N GLU A 52 -15.15 1.20 7.15
CA GLU A 52 -14.21 1.66 6.11
C GLU A 52 -13.91 3.16 6.20
N MET A 53 -14.22 3.79 7.34
CA MET A 53 -13.98 5.21 7.55
C MET A 53 -12.55 5.46 8.04
N PRO A 54 -11.91 6.57 7.62
CA PRO A 54 -10.62 6.97 8.15
C PRO A 54 -10.67 7.22 9.65
N THR A 55 -9.79 6.54 10.36
CA THR A 55 -9.54 6.74 11.78
C THR A 55 -8.43 7.75 11.95
N PHE A 56 -8.69 8.76 12.79
CA PHE A 56 -7.73 9.83 13.06
C PHE A 56 -6.86 9.45 14.26
N GLY A 57 -5.56 9.35 14.03
CA GLY A 57 -4.58 9.07 15.09
C GLY A 57 -3.19 8.91 14.49
N SER A 58 -2.17 9.35 15.23
CA SER A 58 -0.79 9.09 14.86
C SER A 58 -0.42 7.66 15.23
N ASP A 59 -0.21 6.83 14.21
CA ASP A 59 0.30 5.47 14.37
C ASP A 59 1.65 5.38 13.66
N GLU A 60 2.72 5.19 14.44
CA GLU A 60 4.09 5.19 13.92
C GLU A 60 4.32 4.04 12.93
N GLU A 61 3.71 2.88 13.17
CA GLU A 61 3.83 1.70 12.29
C GLU A 61 3.17 1.98 10.94
N ILE A 62 1.96 2.55 10.95
CA ILE A 62 1.24 2.95 9.74
C ILE A 62 2.02 3.98 8.93
N ASN A 63 2.60 4.97 9.60
CA ASN A 63 3.43 5.97 8.93
C ASN A 63 4.69 5.36 8.31
N ASN A 64 5.30 4.36 8.95
CA ASN A 64 6.46 3.65 8.40
C ASN A 64 6.09 2.77 7.20
N ILE A 65 4.95 2.08 7.28
CA ILE A 65 4.38 1.33 6.14
C ILE A 65 4.15 2.26 4.95
N GLY A 66 3.48 3.38 5.19
CA GLY A 66 3.21 4.36 4.14
C GLY A 66 4.48 4.91 3.46
N LYS A 67 5.53 5.18 4.24
CA LYS A 67 6.84 5.59 3.68
C LYS A 67 7.48 4.50 2.83
N ALA A 68 7.40 3.24 3.26
CA ALA A 68 7.95 2.12 2.52
C ALA A 68 7.20 1.89 1.19
N ILE A 69 5.88 2.08 1.16
CA ILE A 69 5.07 2.04 -0.06
C ILE A 69 5.53 3.12 -1.06
N ILE A 70 5.69 4.37 -0.59
CA ILE A 70 6.17 5.47 -1.43
C ILE A 70 7.54 5.14 -2.01
N LEU A 71 8.47 4.67 -1.16
CA LEU A 71 9.81 4.32 -1.59
C LEU A 71 9.80 3.19 -2.64
N TYR A 72 8.92 2.19 -2.48
CA TYR A 72 8.76 1.12 -3.46
C TYR A 72 8.26 1.66 -4.80
N GLN A 73 7.25 2.54 -4.79
CA GLN A 73 6.73 3.18 -6.00
C GLN A 73 7.77 4.05 -6.69
N GLU A 74 8.52 4.87 -5.94
CA GLU A 74 9.60 5.72 -6.47
C GLU A 74 10.75 4.90 -7.08
N ASN A 75 10.98 3.68 -6.59
CA ASN A 75 11.98 2.76 -7.13
C ASN A 75 11.50 1.99 -8.37
N GLY A 76 10.33 2.31 -8.91
CA GLY A 76 9.78 1.71 -10.14
C GLY A 76 8.89 0.48 -9.90
N GLY A 77 8.50 0.20 -8.65
CA GLY A 77 7.62 -0.93 -8.33
C GLY A 77 6.13 -0.71 -8.60
N GLY A 78 5.72 0.50 -9.02
CA GLY A 78 4.32 0.91 -9.17
C GLY A 78 3.80 1.06 -10.61
N ASP A 79 4.69 1.06 -11.59
CA ASP A 79 4.32 1.19 -13.01
C ASP A 79 4.97 0.05 -13.79
N GLU A 80 4.32 -1.10 -13.77
CA GLU A 80 4.28 -1.89 -15.00
C GLU A 80 3.32 -1.11 -15.92
N GLU A 81 3.88 -0.19 -16.72
CA GLU A 81 3.26 0.12 -18.00
C GLU A 81 3.04 -1.26 -18.63
N ASP A 82 1.78 -1.67 -18.77
CA ASP A 82 1.40 -2.73 -19.68
C ASP A 82 2.06 -2.37 -21.03
N GLU A 83 3.26 -2.91 -21.30
CA GLU A 83 3.76 -3.05 -22.65
C GLU A 83 2.81 -4.05 -23.29
N ASP A 84 1.61 -3.57 -23.66
CA ASP A 84 0.76 -4.18 -24.67
C ASP A 84 1.62 -4.28 -25.93
N GLU A 85 2.43 -5.33 -26.03
CA GLU A 85 3.00 -5.84 -27.27
C GLU A 85 1.83 -6.32 -28.14
N GLU A 86 1.03 -5.37 -28.64
CA GLU A 86 0.23 -5.57 -29.85
C GLU A 86 1.19 -5.52 -31.05
N GLU A 87 2.03 -6.55 -31.18
CA GLU A 87 2.67 -6.91 -32.45
C GLU A 87 1.59 -7.49 -33.37
N PHE A 88 0.78 -6.61 -33.98
CA PHE A 88 -0.07 -7.00 -35.11
C PHE A 88 0.76 -6.91 -36.40
N GLU A 89 1.09 -8.09 -36.98
CA GLU A 89 1.66 -8.28 -38.32
C GLU A 89 0.80 -7.69 -39.46
#